data_AF-A0A2V5PT70-F1
#
_entry.id   AF-A0A2V5PT70-F1
#
_cell.length_a   1.000
_cell.length_b   1.000
_cell.length_c   1.000
_cell.angle_alpha   90.00
_cell.angle_beta   90.00
_cell.angle_gamma   90.00
#
_symmetry.space_group_name_H-M   'P 1'
#
loop_
_entity.id
_entity.type
_entity.pdbx_description
1 polymer ?
#
loop_
_entity_poly.entity_id
_entity_poly.type
_entity_poly.pdbx_seq_one_letter_code
_entity_poly.pdbx_strand_id
1 'polypeptide(L)'
;MKNFLQILPIALCGLAGTAFADDFKSMVITSGMSADLPPIHGDQFMVIRNFTQDDGSPRGVVTVTKPPNGGTSVNVLAAAVLDASPPDVINSVVIAGPADVSVTCGTTTGNCFISYRKDSN
;
A
#
# COMPACT_ATOMS: atom_id res chain seq x y z
N MET A 1 -21.14 27.24 -55.69
CA MET A 1 -21.62 27.09 -54.30
C MET A 1 -20.99 25.83 -53.76
N LYS A 2 -19.94 25.98 -52.95
CA LYS A 2 -18.90 24.98 -52.66
C LYS A 2 -18.73 24.97 -51.14
N ASN A 3 -18.75 23.77 -50.55
CA ASN A 3 -18.36 23.44 -49.18
C ASN A 3 -19.41 23.65 -48.07
N PHE A 4 -20.23 22.63 -47.82
CA PHE A 4 -20.97 22.47 -46.55
C PHE A 4 -20.98 21.01 -46.05
N LEU A 5 -19.95 20.23 -46.39
CA LEU A 5 -19.79 18.85 -45.94
C LEU A 5 -18.35 18.66 -45.47
N GLN A 6 -18.05 18.96 -44.19
CA GLN A 6 -16.83 18.44 -43.54
C GLN A 6 -16.68 18.72 -42.02
N ILE A 7 -17.74 19.09 -41.28
CA ILE A 7 -17.61 19.36 -39.84
C ILE A 7 -18.23 18.22 -39.02
N LEU A 8 -17.74 16.99 -39.20
CA LEU A 8 -17.99 15.86 -38.30
C LEU A 8 -16.91 14.81 -38.60
N PRO A 9 -15.68 14.92 -38.05
CA PRO A 9 -15.35 14.18 -36.84
C PRO A 9 -14.15 14.79 -36.06
N ILE A 10 -14.34 15.83 -35.25
CA ILE A 10 -13.29 16.32 -34.34
C ILE A 10 -13.77 16.30 -32.88
N ALA A 11 -14.94 15.70 -32.61
CA ALA A 11 -15.53 15.67 -31.27
C ALA A 11 -15.22 14.38 -30.49
N LEU A 12 -14.26 13.56 -30.91
CA LEU A 12 -14.10 12.20 -30.36
C LEU A 12 -12.64 11.78 -30.09
N CYS A 13 -11.81 12.63 -29.49
CA CYS A 13 -10.52 12.17 -28.93
C CYS A 13 -10.10 13.12 -27.81
N GLY A 14 -10.29 12.74 -26.55
CA GLY A 14 -9.72 13.53 -25.46
C GLY A 14 -10.31 13.33 -24.06
N LEU A 15 -10.81 12.16 -23.71
CA LEU A 15 -10.85 11.75 -22.30
C LEU A 15 -9.74 10.72 -22.09
N ALA A 16 -8.49 11.20 -22.16
CA ALA A 16 -7.41 10.47 -21.51
C ALA A 16 -7.71 10.52 -20.01
N GLY A 17 -8.03 9.37 -19.41
CA GLY A 17 -8.39 9.28 -18.00
C GLY A 17 -7.31 9.96 -17.15
N THR A 18 -7.68 10.99 -16.42
CA THR A 18 -6.84 11.53 -15.36
C THR A 18 -6.90 10.54 -14.21
N ALA A 19 -5.86 9.74 -14.02
CA ALA A 19 -5.71 8.95 -12.80
C ALA A 19 -5.21 9.89 -11.70
N PHE A 20 -6.04 10.15 -10.69
CA PHE A 20 -5.59 10.80 -9.46
C PHE A 20 -4.93 9.73 -8.60
N ALA A 21 -3.61 9.80 -8.44
CA ALA A 21 -2.93 9.03 -7.42
C ALA A 21 -3.39 9.55 -6.04
N ASP A 22 -3.87 8.65 -5.17
CA ASP A 22 -4.27 9.00 -3.80
C ASP A 22 -3.03 9.44 -2.99
N ASP A 23 -3.22 10.23 -1.94
CA ASP A 23 -2.11 10.60 -1.06
C ASP A 23 -1.67 9.39 -0.20
N PHE A 24 -0.45 9.44 0.34
CA PHE A 24 -0.03 8.45 1.33
C PHE A 24 -0.87 8.59 2.60
N LYS A 25 -1.53 7.50 2.96
CA LYS A 25 -2.24 7.37 4.24
C LYS A 25 -1.28 6.81 5.27
N SER A 26 -1.37 7.34 6.48
CA SER A 26 -0.53 6.90 7.60
C SER A 26 -1.37 6.48 8.78
N MET A 27 -0.89 5.49 9.54
CA MET A 27 -1.57 4.93 10.69
C MET A 27 -0.55 4.55 11.76
N VAL A 28 -0.94 4.77 13.01
CA VAL A 28 -0.25 4.23 14.19
C VAL A 28 -0.98 2.99 14.65
N ILE A 29 -0.25 1.90 14.84
CA ILE A 29 -0.76 0.61 15.33
C ILE A 29 -0.14 0.39 16.70
N THR A 30 -0.99 0.27 17.71
CA THR A 30 -0.55 0.01 19.09
C THR A 30 0.18 -1.33 19.18
N SER A 31 1.20 -1.40 20.05
CA SER A 31 1.91 -2.66 20.35
C SER A 31 0.94 -3.81 20.63
N GLY A 32 1.17 -4.96 20.00
CA GLY A 32 0.35 -6.18 20.14
C GLY A 32 -0.97 -6.17 19.36
N MET A 33 -1.27 -5.10 18.63
CA MET A 33 -2.47 -4.99 17.80
C MET A 33 -2.16 -5.26 16.33
N SER A 34 -3.20 -5.64 15.60
CA SER A 34 -3.18 -5.76 14.14
C SER A 34 -4.19 -4.81 13.52
N ALA A 35 -3.90 -4.38 12.28
CA ALA A 35 -4.80 -3.59 11.47
C ALA A 35 -4.80 -4.11 10.03
N ASP A 36 -5.99 -4.23 9.45
CA ASP A 36 -6.15 -4.59 8.05
C ASP A 36 -6.12 -3.33 7.18
N LEU A 37 -5.36 -3.40 6.09
CA LEU A 37 -5.32 -2.35 5.08
C LEU A 37 -6.40 -2.62 4.01
N PRO A 38 -6.81 -1.60 3.25
CA PRO A 38 -7.77 -1.79 2.17
C PRO A 38 -7.30 -2.85 1.16
N PRO A 39 -8.19 -3.76 0.71
CA PRO A 39 -7.83 -4.83 -0.21
C PRO A 39 -7.38 -4.25 -1.56
N ILE A 40 -6.47 -4.95 -2.23
CA ILE A 40 -5.93 -4.57 -3.54
C ILE A 40 -6.64 -5.41 -4.60
N HIS A 41 -7.25 -4.78 -5.60
CA HIS A 41 -7.89 -5.50 -6.72
C HIS A 41 -6.90 -5.78 -7.85
N GLY A 42 -7.28 -6.61 -8.83
CA GLY A 42 -6.35 -7.16 -9.82
C GLY A 42 -5.65 -6.15 -10.75
N ASP A 43 -6.18 -4.94 -10.87
CA ASP A 43 -5.65 -3.82 -11.65
C ASP A 43 -4.97 -2.75 -10.78
N GLN A 44 -4.68 -3.09 -9.52
CA GLN A 44 -4.17 -2.16 -8.52
C GLN A 44 -2.91 -2.70 -7.84
N PHE A 45 -2.16 -1.78 -7.23
CA PHE A 45 -1.05 -2.11 -6.35
C PHE A 45 -1.04 -1.21 -5.12
N MET A 46 -0.36 -1.66 -4.07
CA MET A 46 -0.10 -0.88 -2.87
C MET A 46 1.40 -0.69 -2.68
N VAL A 47 1.80 0.52 -2.31
CA VAL A 47 3.17 0.84 -1.93
C VAL A 47 3.20 1.17 -0.45
N ILE A 48 4.09 0.50 0.29
CA ILE A 48 4.38 0.79 1.70
C ILE A 48 5.82 1.31 1.76
N ARG A 49 6.03 2.45 2.41
CA ARG A 49 7.36 3.13 2.39
C ARG A 49 7.97 3.38 3.76
N ASN A 50 7.14 3.54 4.79
CA ASN A 50 7.61 3.81 6.14
C ASN A 50 6.89 2.84 7.07
N PHE A 51 7.44 1.64 7.29
CA PHE A 51 6.96 0.75 8.34
C PHE A 51 8.01 0.67 9.44
N THR A 52 7.76 1.36 10.53
CA THR A 52 8.70 1.54 11.62
C THR A 52 8.06 1.15 12.94
N GLN A 53 8.90 0.83 13.92
CA GLN A 53 8.52 0.67 15.31
C GLN A 53 9.54 1.39 16.19
N ASP A 54 9.09 2.04 17.25
CA ASP A 54 9.97 2.81 18.14
C ASP A 54 11.01 1.88 18.78
N ASP A 55 10.53 0.90 19.53
CA ASP A 55 11.27 -0.18 20.17
C ASP A 55 10.52 -1.53 20.04
N GLY A 56 10.87 -2.52 20.84
CA GLY A 56 10.12 -3.78 20.93
C GLY A 56 10.65 -4.96 20.10
N SER A 57 10.33 -6.17 20.58
CA SER A 57 10.64 -7.46 19.96
C SER A 57 9.55 -8.48 20.30
N PRO A 58 8.98 -9.22 19.33
CA PRO A 58 9.39 -9.30 17.93
C PRO A 58 9.02 -8.06 17.11
N ARG A 59 9.63 -7.90 15.93
CA ARG A 59 9.30 -6.83 14.99
C ARG A 59 7.87 -6.97 14.49
N GLY A 60 7.21 -5.85 14.28
CA GLY A 60 5.96 -5.81 13.52
C GLY A 60 6.18 -6.33 12.09
N VAL A 61 5.13 -6.88 11.48
CA VAL A 61 5.17 -7.46 10.14
C VAL A 61 3.99 -7.02 9.30
N VAL A 62 4.24 -6.84 8.00
CA VAL A 62 3.20 -6.74 6.97
C VAL A 62 3.04 -8.12 6.34
N THR A 63 1.83 -8.63 6.42
CA THR A 63 1.45 -9.93 5.87
C THR A 63 0.54 -9.73 4.67
N VAL A 64 0.87 -10.40 3.57
CA VAL A 64 0.06 -10.41 2.35
C VAL A 64 -0.57 -11.78 2.21
N THR A 65 -1.87 -11.80 1.98
CA THR A 65 -2.66 -13.03 1.79
C THR A 65 -3.33 -13.01 0.42
N LYS A 66 -3.26 -14.14 -0.29
CA LYS A 66 -3.94 -14.29 -1.58
C LYS A 66 -5.45 -14.57 -1.38
N PRO A 67 -6.36 -13.70 -1.86
CA PRO A 67 -7.82 -13.93 -1.84
C PRO A 67 -8.24 -15.03 -2.84
N PRO A 68 -9.48 -15.59 -2.75
CA PRO A 68 -10.56 -15.19 -1.85
C PRO A 68 -10.71 -16.00 -0.55
N ASN A 69 -9.88 -17.02 -0.28
CA ASN A 69 -10.14 -17.99 0.81
C ASN A 69 -8.98 -18.11 1.81
N GLY A 70 -8.34 -17.01 2.19
CA GLY A 70 -7.20 -17.05 3.13
C GLY A 70 -6.11 -18.00 2.62
N GLY A 71 -5.74 -17.83 1.34
CA GLY A 71 -4.74 -18.65 0.68
C GLY A 71 -3.35 -18.50 1.31
N THR A 72 -2.30 -18.71 0.54
CA THR A 72 -0.93 -18.52 1.05
C THR A 72 -0.74 -17.11 1.60
N SER A 73 -0.34 -17.01 2.87
CA SER A 73 0.06 -15.76 3.52
C SER A 73 1.58 -15.72 3.65
N VAL A 74 2.18 -14.56 3.35
CA VAL A 74 3.62 -14.35 3.44
C VAL A 74 3.90 -13.00 4.09
N ASN A 75 4.88 -12.97 4.99
CA ASN A 75 5.40 -11.73 5.53
C ASN A 75 6.33 -11.09 4.50
N VAL A 76 6.00 -9.90 4.03
CA VAL A 76 6.74 -9.23 2.94
C VAL A 76 7.60 -8.08 3.43
N LEU A 77 7.33 -7.57 4.63
CA LEU A 77 8.05 -6.47 5.24
C LEU A 77 8.02 -6.63 6.77
N ALA A 78 9.16 -6.40 7.41
CA ALA A 78 9.26 -6.25 8.86
C ALA A 78 9.50 -4.78 9.21
N ALA A 79 9.02 -4.35 10.37
CA ALA A 79 9.22 -3.00 10.85
C ALA A 79 10.73 -2.72 11.07
N ALA A 80 11.16 -1.53 10.68
CA ALA A 80 12.46 -1.00 11.06
C ALA A 80 12.37 -0.46 12.49
N VAL A 81 13.27 -0.91 13.37
CA VAL A 81 13.36 -0.45 14.75
C VAL A 81 14.19 0.82 14.81
N LEU A 82 13.58 1.90 15.28
CA LEU A 82 14.21 3.22 15.32
C LEU A 82 15.28 3.31 16.42
N ASP A 83 15.03 2.70 17.58
CA ASP A 83 15.93 2.71 18.73
C ASP A 83 17.01 1.60 18.69
N ALA A 84 17.17 0.91 17.55
CA ALA A 84 18.24 -0.06 17.37
C ALA A 84 19.62 0.63 17.28
N SER A 85 20.67 -0.06 17.71
CA SER A 85 22.06 0.40 17.58
C SER A 85 22.92 -0.65 16.87
N PRO A 86 23.26 -0.46 15.58
CA PRO A 86 22.90 0.68 14.72
C PRO A 86 21.39 0.70 14.37
N PRO A 87 20.82 1.88 14.01
CA PRO A 87 19.43 1.96 13.57
C PRO A 87 19.15 1.13 12.33
N ASP A 88 17.95 0.57 12.24
CA ASP A 88 17.57 -0.21 11.08
C ASP A 88 17.36 0.64 9.83
N VAL A 89 17.64 0.04 8.67
CA VAL A 89 17.25 0.61 7.37
C VAL A 89 15.75 0.46 7.18
N ILE A 90 15.08 1.59 6.89
CA ILE A 90 13.65 1.60 6.53
C ILE A 90 13.51 1.07 5.10
N ASN A 91 12.77 -0.03 4.96
CA ASN A 91 12.51 -0.69 3.68
C ASN A 91 11.13 -0.32 3.14
N SER A 92 10.98 -0.42 1.82
CA SER A 92 9.70 -0.23 1.13
C SER A 92 9.31 -1.48 0.34
N VAL A 93 8.02 -1.73 0.18
CA VAL A 93 7.50 -2.83 -0.63
C VAL A 93 6.39 -2.35 -1.56
N VAL A 94 6.31 -2.97 -2.74
CA VAL A 94 5.20 -2.85 -3.68
C VAL A 94 4.47 -4.18 -3.74
N ILE A 95 3.16 -4.17 -3.50
CA ILE A 95 2.30 -5.35 -3.44
C ILE A 95 1.30 -5.24 -4.59
N ALA A 96 1.38 -6.18 -5.55
CA ALA A 96 0.44 -6.25 -6.66
C ALA A 96 -0.84 -6.99 -6.23
N GLY A 97 -1.99 -6.55 -6.74
CA GLY A 97 -3.26 -7.23 -6.52
C GLY A 97 -3.48 -8.46 -7.44
N PRO A 98 -4.50 -9.28 -7.14
CA PRO A 98 -5.40 -9.17 -6.00
C PRO A 98 -4.76 -9.66 -4.69
N ALA A 99 -4.90 -8.91 -3.60
CA ALA A 99 -4.26 -9.21 -2.32
C ALA A 99 -4.99 -8.57 -1.13
N ASP A 100 -5.04 -9.31 -0.02
CA ASP A 100 -5.43 -8.80 1.31
C ASP A 100 -4.17 -8.53 2.11
N VAL A 101 -4.10 -7.39 2.79
CA VAL A 101 -2.90 -6.94 3.51
C VAL A 101 -3.25 -6.65 4.95
N SER A 102 -2.55 -7.29 5.88
CA SER A 102 -2.65 -7.03 7.31
C SER A 102 -1.31 -6.62 7.88
N VAL A 103 -1.33 -5.78 8.90
CA VAL A 103 -0.15 -5.28 9.59
C VAL A 103 -0.29 -5.59 11.06
N THR A 104 0.67 -6.30 11.61
CA THR A 104 0.71 -6.65 13.03
C THR A 104 1.88 -5.94 13.67
N CYS A 105 1.63 -5.22 14.76
CA CYS A 105 2.71 -4.59 15.53
C CYS A 105 3.30 -5.56 16.57
N GLY A 106 4.58 -5.37 16.90
CA GLY A 106 5.29 -6.16 17.93
C GLY A 106 4.59 -6.11 19.30
N THR A 107 4.78 -7.13 20.13
CA THR A 107 3.92 -7.39 21.31
C THR A 107 4.46 -6.87 22.66
N THR A 108 5.69 -6.36 22.72
CA THR A 108 6.36 -6.05 24.00
C THR A 108 6.29 -4.57 24.37
N THR A 109 6.70 -3.68 23.47
CA THR A 109 6.68 -2.22 23.62
C THR A 109 6.74 -1.57 22.22
N GLY A 110 6.46 -0.27 22.13
CA GLY A 110 6.63 0.50 20.90
C GLY A 110 5.43 0.44 19.98
N ASN A 111 4.95 1.61 19.55
CA ASN A 111 3.91 1.65 18.54
C ASN A 111 4.56 1.49 17.16
N CYS A 112 3.83 0.87 16.25
CA CYS A 112 4.24 0.82 14.86
C CYS A 112 3.62 1.98 14.11
N PHE A 113 4.41 2.59 13.22
CA PHE A 113 3.92 3.56 12.27
C PHE A 113 4.03 2.97 10.88
N ILE A 114 2.94 3.07 10.10
CA ILE A 114 2.92 2.65 8.71
C ILE A 114 2.40 3.74 7.80
N SER A 115 3.10 4.00 6.69
CA SER A 115 2.58 4.79 5.56
C SER A 115 2.41 3.94 4.31
N TYR A 116 1.21 3.99 3.72
CA TYR A 116 0.86 3.25 2.51
C TYR A 116 0.06 4.09 1.52
N ARG A 117 0.15 3.74 0.24
CA ARG A 117 -0.66 4.31 -0.84
C ARG A 117 -1.14 3.19 -1.74
N LYS A 118 -2.40 3.26 -2.15
CA LYS A 118 -2.97 2.38 -3.17
C LYS A 118 -3.09 3.14 -4.49
N ASP A 119 -2.76 2.47 -5.58
CA ASP A 119 -2.72 3.08 -6.91
C ASP A 119 -3.24 2.09 -7.97
N SER A 120 -3.62 2.62 -9.13
CA SER A 120 -3.98 1.82 -10.30
C SER A 120 -2.77 1.60 -11.19
N ASN A 121 -2.70 0.43 -11.83
CA ASN A 121 -1.64 0.12 -12.81
C ASN A 121 -1.91 0.76 -14.19
#